data_AF-A0A7M7T5J2-F1
#
_entry.id   AF-A0A7M7T5J2-F1
#
_cell.length_a   1.000
_cell.length_b   1.000
_cell.length_c   1.000
_cell.angle_alpha   90.00
_cell.angle_beta   90.00
_cell.angle_gamma   90.00
#
_symmetry.space_group_name_H-M   'P 1'
#
loop_
_entity.id
_entity.type
_entity.pdbx_description
1 polymer ?
#
loop_
_entity_poly.entity_id
_entity_poly.type
_entity_poly.pdbx_seq_one_letter_code
_entity_poly.pdbx_strand_id
1 'polypeptide(L)'
;MEAKRAVLDGQHILNPTDQYVISSISQKEMARHCKRKTRGAEETTRLIGDLIEALDREQGLDTIGVPLFDHDRIWHEWDKQNHMECIHGPDDINLCTKICEMVKGGVTLPVFRCARGSTS
;
A
#
# COMPACT_ATOMS: atom_id res chain seq x y z
N MET A 1 -14.56 6.51 -0.29
CA MET A 1 -15.43 6.08 0.82
C MET A 1 -16.88 6.46 0.58
N GLU A 2 -17.16 7.74 0.36
CA GLU A 2 -18.51 8.27 0.06
C GLU A 2 -19.26 7.51 -1.04
N ALA A 3 -18.64 7.32 -2.21
CA ALA A 3 -19.24 6.56 -3.31
C ALA A 3 -19.63 5.11 -2.95
N LYS A 4 -18.92 4.47 -2.00
CA LYS A 4 -19.26 3.13 -1.55
C LYS A 4 -20.40 3.17 -0.53
N ARG A 5 -20.41 4.16 0.37
CA ARG A 5 -21.53 4.40 1.30
C ARG A 5 -22.84 4.58 0.55
N ALA A 6 -22.87 5.47 -0.45
CA ALA A 6 -24.08 5.73 -1.22
C ALA A 6 -24.60 4.49 -1.97
N VAL A 7 -23.71 3.58 -2.40
CA VAL A 7 -24.13 2.28 -2.96
C VAL A 7 -24.76 1.38 -1.91
N LEU A 8 -24.20 1.34 -0.69
CA LEU A 8 -24.73 0.54 0.42
C LEU A 8 -26.08 1.07 0.91
N ASP A 9 -26.25 2.39 1.00
CA ASP A 9 -27.53 3.02 1.34
C ASP A 9 -28.61 2.64 0.31
N GLY A 10 -28.26 2.65 -0.99
CA GLY A 10 -29.14 2.19 -2.08
C GLY A 10 -29.44 0.68 -2.05
N GLN A 11 -28.67 -0.11 -1.29
CA GLN A 11 -28.92 -1.52 -1.03
C GLN A 11 -29.68 -1.76 0.29
N HIS A 12 -30.24 -0.70 0.88
CA HIS A 12 -30.93 -0.70 2.18
C HIS A 12 -30.04 -1.07 3.37
N ILE A 13 -28.71 -0.98 3.23
CA ILE A 13 -27.78 -1.07 4.36
C ILE A 13 -27.60 0.34 4.90
N LEU A 14 -28.43 0.69 5.89
CA LEU A 14 -28.50 2.05 6.44
C LEU A 14 -27.38 2.30 7.45
N ASN A 15 -26.76 3.48 7.36
CA ASN A 15 -25.72 3.96 8.29
C ASN A 15 -24.57 2.97 8.52
N PRO A 16 -23.91 2.47 7.46
CA PRO A 16 -22.80 1.55 7.62
C PRO A 16 -21.62 2.24 8.33
N THR A 17 -21.02 1.57 9.30
CA THR A 17 -19.81 2.05 9.96
C THR A 17 -18.65 2.17 8.97
N ASP A 18 -17.72 3.08 9.23
CA ASP A 18 -16.55 3.32 8.38
C ASP A 18 -15.79 2.02 8.10
N GLN A 19 -15.59 1.20 9.13
CA GLN A 19 -14.93 -0.09 9.01
C GLN A 19 -15.67 -1.04 8.06
N TYR A 20 -16.99 -1.13 8.16
CA TYR A 20 -17.80 -1.97 7.26
C TYR A 20 -17.73 -1.47 5.81
N VAL A 21 -17.78 -0.15 5.62
CA VAL A 21 -17.63 0.46 4.29
C VAL A 21 -16.26 0.10 3.72
N ILE A 22 -15.18 0.24 4.48
CA ILE A 22 -13.81 -0.10 4.03
C ILE A 22 -13.74 -1.57 3.62
N SER A 23 -14.22 -2.49 4.47
CA SER A 23 -14.18 -3.92 4.19
C SER A 23 -15.03 -4.32 2.98
N SER A 24 -16.07 -3.54 2.67
CA SER A 24 -16.92 -3.80 1.50
C SER A 24 -16.29 -3.38 0.16
N ILE A 25 -15.23 -2.56 0.17
CA ILE A 25 -14.56 -2.12 -1.06
C ILE A 25 -13.68 -3.25 -1.58
N SER A 26 -14.03 -3.77 -2.75
CA SER A 26 -13.24 -4.81 -3.41
C SER A 26 -11.90 -4.28 -3.92
N GLN A 27 -10.92 -5.18 -4.03
CA GLN A 27 -9.62 -4.88 -4.62
C GLN A 27 -9.76 -4.33 -6.06
N LYS A 28 -10.74 -4.80 -6.83
CA LYS A 28 -11.04 -4.32 -8.18
C LYS A 28 -11.54 -2.87 -8.19
N GLU A 29 -12.37 -2.49 -7.22
CA GLU A 29 -12.81 -1.10 -7.05
C GLU A 29 -11.63 -0.19 -6.66
N MET A 30 -10.78 -0.65 -5.73
CA MET A 30 -9.57 0.08 -5.33
C MET A 30 -8.61 0.27 -6.52
N ALA A 31 -8.31 -0.81 -7.26
CA ALA A 31 -7.39 -0.76 -8.40
C ALA A 31 -7.90 0.16 -9.52
N ARG A 32 -9.22 0.24 -9.72
CA ARG A 32 -9.84 1.07 -10.76
C ARG A 32 -9.87 2.55 -10.39
N HIS A 33 -10.20 2.88 -9.14
CA HIS A 33 -10.54 4.25 -8.74
C HIS A 33 -9.52 4.92 -7.83
N CYS A 34 -8.57 4.18 -7.27
CA CYS A 34 -7.57 4.72 -6.36
C CYS A 34 -6.18 4.64 -7.00
N LYS A 35 -5.40 5.71 -6.83
CA LYS A 35 -3.96 5.67 -7.06
C LYS A 35 -3.31 4.93 -5.89
N ARG A 36 -2.46 3.94 -6.17
CA ARG A 36 -1.60 3.41 -5.11
C ARG A 36 -0.65 4.53 -4.69
N LYS A 37 -0.67 4.87 -3.41
CA LYS A 37 0.32 5.74 -2.80
C LYS A 37 1.16 4.88 -1.86
N THR A 38 2.33 4.49 -2.33
CA THR A 38 3.35 3.91 -1.46
C THR A 38 3.86 5.02 -0.53
N ARG A 39 4.40 4.66 0.64
CA ARG A 39 5.15 5.61 1.48
C ARG A 39 6.30 6.22 0.66
N GLY A 40 6.85 7.36 1.06
CA GLY A 40 8.03 7.92 0.38
C GLY A 40 9.23 7.00 0.53
N ALA A 41 10.22 7.10 -0.35
CA ALA A 41 11.44 6.30 -0.27
C ALA A 41 12.12 6.45 1.09
N GLU A 42 12.26 7.68 1.60
CA GLU A 42 12.83 7.98 2.92
C GLU A 42 12.10 7.25 4.06
N GLU A 43 10.77 7.37 4.10
CA GLU A 43 9.95 6.72 5.13
C GLU A 43 10.05 5.20 5.04
N THR A 44 10.04 4.63 3.83
CA THR A 44 10.23 3.19 3.62
C THR A 44 11.60 2.74 4.10
N THR A 45 12.67 3.46 3.76
CA THR A 45 14.03 3.16 4.21
C THR A 45 14.11 3.13 5.72
N ARG A 46 13.59 4.18 6.39
CA ARG A 46 13.58 4.25 7.85
C ARG A 46 12.87 3.05 8.46
N LEU A 47 11.65 2.75 8.01
CA LEU A 47 10.84 1.67 8.58
C LEU A 47 11.43 0.29 8.38
N ILE A 48 12.08 0.03 7.25
CA ILE A 48 12.77 -1.24 7.02
C ILE A 48 14.03 -1.31 7.89
N GLY A 49 14.76 -0.21 8.06
CA GLY A 49 15.89 -0.13 9.00
C GLY A 49 15.45 -0.42 10.44
N ASP A 50 14.39 0.22 10.91
CA ASP A 50 13.80 -0.01 12.24
C ASP A 50 13.37 -1.48 12.42
N LEU A 51 12.80 -2.08 11.37
CA LEU A 51 12.40 -3.49 11.38
C LEU A 51 13.62 -4.43 11.46
N ILE A 52 14.67 -4.14 10.69
CA ILE A 52 15.92 -4.91 10.73
C ILE A 52 16.53 -4.80 12.12
N GLU A 53 16.61 -3.60 12.71
CA GLU A 53 17.14 -3.42 14.06
C GLU A 53 16.32 -4.20 15.11
N ALA A 54 15.00 -4.20 15.00
CA ALA A 54 14.15 -4.96 15.93
C ALA A 54 14.41 -6.48 15.83
N LEU A 55 14.52 -7.00 14.61
CA LEU A 55 14.72 -8.42 14.32
C LEU A 55 16.18 -8.89 14.51
N ASP A 56 17.14 -7.99 14.40
CA ASP A 56 18.55 -8.27 14.72
C ASP A 56 18.78 -8.38 16.24
N ARG A 57 17.83 -7.86 17.04
CA ARG A 57 17.82 -7.95 18.50
C ARG A 57 16.86 -9.04 18.98
N GLU A 58 16.40 -8.90 20.22
CA GLU A 58 15.59 -9.88 20.97
C GLU A 58 14.27 -10.27 20.27
N GLN A 59 13.74 -9.46 19.34
CA GLN A 59 12.49 -9.76 18.65
C GLN A 59 12.67 -10.72 17.47
N GLY A 60 13.90 -10.96 16.99
CA GLY A 60 14.18 -11.93 15.94
C GLY A 60 14.91 -13.15 16.44
N LEU A 61 14.53 -13.65 17.61
CA LEU A 61 14.88 -15.00 18.03
C LEU A 61 13.76 -15.97 17.65
N ASP A 62 14.12 -17.17 17.21
CA ASP A 62 13.14 -18.24 16.97
C ASP A 62 12.60 -18.81 18.30
N THR A 63 11.75 -19.83 18.22
CA THR A 63 11.12 -20.46 19.40
C THR A 63 12.09 -21.12 20.37
N ILE A 64 13.35 -21.35 19.95
CA ILE A 64 14.41 -21.95 20.77
C ILE A 64 15.56 -20.96 21.05
N GLY A 65 15.41 -19.68 20.70
CA GLY A 65 16.37 -18.62 21.01
C GLY A 65 17.47 -18.41 19.96
N VAL A 66 17.35 -18.97 18.75
CA VAL A 66 18.32 -18.79 17.67
C VAL A 66 18.04 -17.48 16.92
N PRO A 67 19.04 -16.62 16.70
CA PRO A 67 18.88 -15.39 15.91
C PRO A 67 18.46 -15.67 14.46
N LEU A 68 17.46 -14.94 13.98
CA LEU A 68 17.00 -14.96 12.59
C LEU A 68 18.04 -14.36 11.64
N PHE A 69 18.75 -13.34 12.10
CA PHE A 69 19.78 -12.67 11.33
C PHE A 69 21.17 -12.93 11.90
N ASP A 70 22.11 -13.04 10.96
CA ASP A 70 23.51 -12.80 11.25
C ASP A 70 23.72 -11.28 11.22
N HIS A 71 24.11 -10.73 12.38
CA HIS A 71 24.23 -9.29 12.60
C HIS A 71 25.09 -8.60 11.54
N ASP A 72 26.33 -9.08 11.35
CA ASP A 72 27.27 -8.43 10.43
C ASP A 72 26.77 -8.54 8.98
N ARG A 73 26.18 -9.68 8.62
CA ARG A 73 25.67 -9.90 7.26
C ARG A 73 24.44 -9.06 6.95
N ILE A 74 23.47 -8.96 7.86
CA ILE A 74 22.24 -8.20 7.57
C ILE A 74 22.53 -6.71 7.42
N TRP A 75 23.38 -6.14 8.28
CA TRP A 75 23.77 -4.74 8.18
C TRP A 75 24.65 -4.46 6.97
N HIS A 76 25.53 -5.40 6.59
CA HIS A 76 26.30 -5.29 5.35
C HIS A 76 25.41 -5.29 4.09
N GLU A 77 24.34 -6.11 4.05
CA GLU A 77 23.38 -6.09 2.94
C GLU A 77 22.42 -4.89 3.00
N TRP A 78 22.12 -4.38 4.20
CA TRP A 78 21.31 -3.18 4.38
C TRP A 78 22.06 -1.89 3.97
N ASP A 79 23.37 -1.83 4.15
CA ASP A 79 24.18 -0.68 3.72
C ASP A 79 24.18 -0.51 2.18
N LYS A 80 23.94 -1.59 1.43
CA LYS A 80 23.84 -1.57 -0.04
C LYS A 80 22.51 -1.03 -0.57
N GLN A 81 21.58 -0.60 0.29
CA GLN A 81 20.21 -0.25 -0.11
C GLN A 81 20.13 1.15 -0.72
N ASN A 82 20.37 1.24 -2.03
CA ASN A 82 20.35 2.49 -2.81
C ASN A 82 19.16 2.59 -3.79
N HIS A 83 18.35 1.54 -3.91
CA HIS A 83 17.28 1.44 -4.91
C HIS A 83 15.88 1.78 -4.39
N MET A 84 15.75 2.28 -3.17
CA MET A 84 14.44 2.65 -2.61
C MET A 84 13.76 3.72 -3.47
N GLU A 85 14.49 4.76 -3.92
CA GLU A 85 13.94 5.76 -4.84
C GLU A 85 13.51 5.15 -6.18
N CYS A 86 14.32 4.23 -6.74
CA CYS A 86 14.02 3.56 -8.01
C CYS A 86 12.75 2.71 -7.95
N ILE A 87 12.54 1.97 -6.85
CA ILE A 87 11.38 1.08 -6.65
C ILE A 87 10.09 1.90 -6.45
N HIS A 88 10.20 3.01 -5.73
CA HIS A 88 9.07 3.91 -5.50
C HIS A 88 8.66 4.62 -6.80
N GLY A 89 9.63 4.93 -7.66
CA GLY A 89 9.45 5.70 -8.88
C GLY A 89 9.57 7.20 -8.59
N PRO A 90 10.03 8.01 -9.55
CA PRO A 90 10.25 9.42 -9.30
C PRO A 90 8.90 10.17 -9.20
N ASP A 91 8.86 11.20 -8.36
CA ASP A 91 7.63 11.93 -8.01
C ASP A 91 6.97 12.62 -9.22
N ASP A 92 7.74 12.90 -10.26
CA ASP A 92 7.33 13.56 -11.50
C ASP A 92 6.64 12.60 -12.50
N ILE A 93 6.79 11.27 -12.34
CA ILE A 93 6.18 10.29 -13.21
C ILE A 93 4.88 9.76 -12.59
N ASN A 94 3.74 10.22 -13.12
CA ASN A 94 2.45 9.65 -12.75
C ASN A 94 2.24 8.28 -13.40
N LEU A 95 2.57 7.21 -12.68
CA LEU A 95 2.36 5.83 -13.13
C LEU A 95 0.87 5.41 -13.16
N CYS A 96 -0.05 6.28 -12.74
CA CYS A 96 -1.50 6.07 -12.77
C CYS A 96 -2.20 7.19 -13.58
N THR A 97 -2.36 6.97 -14.87
CA THR A 97 -3.03 7.93 -15.77
C THR A 97 -4.54 7.84 -15.64
N LYS A 98 -5.21 8.97 -15.45
CA LYS A 98 -6.68 9.05 -15.50
C LYS A 98 -7.13 8.86 -16.95
N ILE A 99 -7.96 7.87 -17.21
CA ILE A 99 -8.45 7.56 -18.56
C ILE A 99 -9.89 8.04 -18.78
N CYS A 100 -10.72 8.03 -17.74
CA CYS A 100 -12.09 8.53 -17.80
C CYS A 100 -12.63 8.77 -16.38
N GLU A 101 -13.91 9.14 -16.31
CA GLU A 101 -14.70 9.22 -15.08
C GLU A 101 -15.89 8.29 -15.16
N MET A 102 -16.35 7.80 -14.01
CA MET A 102 -17.50 6.90 -13.89
C MET A 102 -18.30 7.26 -12.65
N VAL A 103 -19.62 7.26 -12.77
CA VAL A 103 -20.53 7.52 -11.64
C VAL A 103 -20.76 6.22 -10.85
N LYS A 104 -20.63 6.28 -9.53
CA LYS A 104 -20.89 5.18 -8.61
C LYS A 104 -21.60 5.69 -7.37
N GLY A 105 -22.80 5.18 -7.09
CA GLY A 105 -23.62 5.67 -5.97
C GLY A 105 -23.90 7.17 -6.06
N GLY A 106 -24.09 7.70 -7.28
CA GLY A 106 -24.25 9.14 -7.52
C GLY A 106 -22.97 9.97 -7.45
N VAL A 107 -21.83 9.39 -7.05
CA VAL A 107 -20.54 10.09 -6.95
C VAL A 107 -19.69 9.81 -8.19
N THR A 108 -19.18 10.86 -8.82
CA THR A 108 -18.23 10.75 -9.94
C THR A 108 -16.84 10.38 -9.44
N LEU A 109 -16.32 9.24 -9.91
CA LEU A 109 -14.99 8.75 -9.57
C LEU A 109 -14.08 8.70 -10.80
N PRO A 110 -12.79 9.04 -10.70
CA PRO A 110 -11.84 8.81 -11.77
C PRO A 110 -11.62 7.32 -11.98
N VAL A 111 -11.32 6.94 -13.22
CA VAL A 111 -10.82 5.62 -13.60
C VAL A 111 -9.37 5.77 -14.00
N PHE A 112 -8.49 5.01 -13.38
CA PHE A 112 -7.06 5.02 -13.66
C PHE A 112 -6.64 3.78 -14.42
N ARG A 113 -5.66 3.95 -15.31
CA ARG A 113 -4.84 2.88 -15.88
C ARG A 113 -3.44 3.00 -15.27
N CYS A 114 -2.95 1.92 -14.68
CA CYS A 114 -1.58 1.88 -14.17
C CYS A 114 -0.64 1.38 -15.26
N ALA A 115 0.47 2.08 -15.46
CA ALA A 115 1.53 1.68 -16.40
C ALA A 115 2.49 0.64 -15.80
N ARG A 116 2.46 0.42 -14.48
CA ARG A 116 3.17 -0.71 -13.85
C ARG A 116 2.48 -1.98 -14.36
N GLY A 117 3.13 -2.72 -15.27
CA GLY A 117 2.64 -3.95 -15.91
C GLY A 117 2.34 -5.12 -14.96
N SER A 118 2.24 -4.86 -13.66
CA SER A 118 1.70 -5.77 -12.66
C SER A 118 0.19 -5.83 -12.83
N THR A 119 -0.28 -6.80 -13.62
CA THR A 119 -1.69 -7.19 -13.61
C THR A 119 -2.09 -7.51 -12.17
N SER A 120 -3.07 -6.77 -11.64
CA SER A 120 -3.75 -7.11 -10.39
C SER A 120 -4.62 -8.34 -10.58
#